data_AF-A0A1S3PDU7-F1
#
_entry.id   AF-A0A1S3PDU7-F1
#
_cell.length_a   1.000
_cell.length_b   1.000
_cell.length_c   1.000
_cell.angle_alpha   90.00
_cell.angle_beta   90.00
_cell.angle_gamma   90.00
#
_symmetry.space_group_name_H-M   'P 1'
#
loop_
_entity.id
_entity.type
_entity.pdbx_description
1 polymer ?
#
loop_
_entity_poly.entity_id
_entity_poly.type
_entity_poly.pdbx_seq_one_letter_code
_entity_poly.pdbx_strand_id
1 'polypeptide(L)'
;MKSFINHMSCQSIEEVEMPYCEGSCNTFTKYSAMAASLDHSCACCQESRSSNRTVDLQCLNGDVVPYTYLHMEECSCRHSDCHKAIRVPARKTRSNTLV
;
A
#
# COMPACT_ATOMS: atom_id res chain seq x y z
N MET A 1 -9.84 11.02 6.16
CA MET A 1 -11.03 10.90 5.27
C MET A 1 -12.00 9.92 5.93
N LYS A 2 -13.31 10.09 5.73
CA LYS A 2 -14.32 9.14 6.21
C LYS A 2 -14.97 8.42 5.03
N SER A 3 -15.30 7.14 5.18
CA SER A 3 -15.95 6.35 4.13
C SER A 3 -16.64 5.11 4.71
N PHE A 4 -17.52 4.50 3.92
CA PHE A 4 -18.16 3.24 4.28
C PHE A 4 -17.31 2.04 3.86
N ILE A 5 -17.20 1.05 4.74
CA ILE A 5 -16.54 -0.22 4.41
C ILE A 5 -17.57 -1.15 3.76
N ASN A 6 -17.25 -1.66 2.57
CA ASN A 6 -18.07 -2.64 1.86
C ASN A 6 -17.33 -3.97 1.78
N HIS A 7 -17.96 -5.05 2.25
CA HIS A 7 -17.38 -6.39 2.25
C HIS A 7 -18.48 -7.45 2.10
N MET A 8 -18.36 -8.34 1.12
CA MET A 8 -19.30 -9.45 0.86
C MET A 8 -20.79 -9.05 0.88
N SER A 9 -21.15 -7.99 0.16
CA SER A 9 -22.53 -7.46 0.12
C SER A 9 -23.08 -6.94 1.46
N CYS A 10 -22.19 -6.61 2.40
CA CYS A 10 -22.49 -5.89 3.63
C CYS A 10 -21.76 -4.55 3.65
N GLN A 11 -22.35 -3.54 4.29
CA GLN A 11 -21.81 -2.20 4.40
C GLN A 11 -21.73 -1.78 5.87
N SER A 12 -20.72 -1.00 6.26
CA SER A 12 -20.65 -0.45 7.62
C SER A 12 -21.87 0.42 7.92
N ILE A 13 -22.40 0.29 9.14
CA ILE A 13 -23.59 1.06 9.55
C ILE A 13 -23.29 2.56 9.57
N GLU A 14 -22.09 2.92 10.01
CA GLU A 14 -21.60 4.29 10.06
C GLU A 14 -20.39 4.49 9.14
N GLU A 15 -20.10 5.74 8.82
CA GLU A 15 -18.85 6.10 8.17
C GLU A 15 -17.68 5.87 9.13
N VAL A 16 -16.64 5.23 8.60
CA VAL A 16 -15.44 4.88 9.35
C VAL A 16 -14.30 5.80 8.94
N GLU A 17 -13.45 6.16 9.89
CA GLU A 17 -12.22 6.89 9.59
C GLU A 17 -11.23 6.01 8.82
N MET A 18 -10.89 6.46 7.62
CA MET A 18 -9.96 5.82 6.70
C MET A 18 -8.74 6.74 6.51
N PRO A 19 -7.78 6.71 7.46
CA PRO A 19 -6.50 7.39 7.29
C PRO A 19 -5.65 6.68 6.23
N TYR A 20 -4.81 7.46 5.55
CA TYR A 20 -3.87 6.97 4.55
C TYR A 20 -2.55 7.73 4.67
N CYS A 21 -1.46 7.08 4.30
CA CYS A 21 -0.13 7.69 4.26
C CYS A 21 0.13 8.27 2.87
N GLU A 22 0.43 9.56 2.81
CA GLU A 22 0.88 10.24 1.58
C GLU A 22 2.02 11.18 1.93
N GLY A 23 3.08 11.18 1.12
CA GLY A 23 4.22 12.07 1.34
C GLY A 23 5.48 11.65 0.59
N SER A 24 6.45 12.57 0.53
CA SER A 24 7.77 12.32 -0.04
C SER A 24 8.76 11.94 1.06
N CYS A 25 9.53 10.88 0.82
CA CYS A 25 10.59 10.43 1.72
C CYS A 25 11.97 10.71 1.13
N ASN A 26 12.95 10.92 2.00
CA ASN A 26 14.33 11.17 1.58
C ASN A 26 14.91 9.92 0.91
N THR A 27 15.32 10.08 -0.35
CA THR A 27 15.97 9.03 -1.14
C THR A 27 17.20 9.62 -1.83
N PHE A 28 18.21 8.79 -2.09
CA PHE A 28 19.39 9.23 -2.81
C PHE A 28 20.02 8.11 -3.64
N THR A 29 20.82 8.50 -4.61
CA THR A 29 21.76 7.63 -5.32
C THR A 29 23.06 8.40 -5.49
N LYS A 30 24.19 7.79 -5.12
CA LYS A 30 25.51 8.41 -5.24
C LYS A 30 26.56 7.37 -5.65
N TYR A 31 27.63 7.81 -6.31
CA TYR A 31 28.79 6.94 -6.53
C TYR A 31 29.59 6.78 -5.24
N SER A 32 29.81 5.55 -4.81
CA SER A 32 30.65 5.21 -3.66
C SER A 32 32.03 4.78 -4.17
N ALA A 33 33.02 5.65 -4.01
CA ALA A 33 34.39 5.36 -4.43
C ALA A 33 34.98 4.13 -3.71
N MET A 34 34.62 3.93 -2.44
CA MET A 34 35.07 2.76 -1.67
C MET A 34 34.52 1.44 -2.20
N ALA A 35 33.28 1.46 -2.73
CA ALA A 35 32.64 0.27 -3.28
C ALA A 35 32.84 0.12 -4.80
N ALA A 36 33.43 1.13 -5.46
CA ALA A 36 33.51 1.25 -6.92
C ALA A 36 32.14 1.02 -7.62
N SER A 37 31.04 1.44 -6.96
CA SER A 37 29.67 1.19 -7.40
C SER A 37 28.73 2.34 -7.03
N LEU A 38 27.51 2.31 -7.56
CA LEU A 38 26.44 3.18 -7.09
C LEU A 38 25.90 2.66 -5.75
N ASP A 39 25.67 3.59 -4.83
CA ASP A 39 25.02 3.41 -3.54
C ASP A 39 23.63 4.04 -3.60
N HIS A 40 22.63 3.29 -3.15
CA HIS A 40 21.22 3.62 -3.29
C HIS A 40 20.53 3.57 -1.93
N SER A 41 19.72 4.58 -1.64
CA SER A 41 18.87 4.65 -0.44
C SER A 41 17.46 5.01 -0.87
N CYS A 42 16.52 4.08 -0.70
CA CYS A 42 15.10 4.33 -0.97
C CYS A 42 14.30 4.26 0.33
N ALA A 43 13.22 5.04 0.39
CA ALA A 43 12.26 5.01 1.47
C ALA A 43 10.87 5.30 0.92
N CYS A 44 9.86 4.64 1.48
CA CYS A 44 8.46 4.84 1.14
C CYS A 44 7.71 5.38 2.37
N CYS A 45 6.75 6.27 2.15
CA CYS A 45 5.81 6.68 3.19
C CYS A 45 4.88 5.48 3.47
N GLN A 46 5.01 4.88 4.64
CA GLN A 46 4.30 3.67 5.04
C GLN A 46 3.80 3.79 6.48
N GLU A 47 2.85 2.95 6.86
CA GLU A 47 2.35 2.85 8.21
C GLU A 47 3.49 2.45 9.18
N SER A 48 3.74 3.28 10.20
CA SER A 48 4.65 2.94 11.31
C SER A 48 3.90 2.27 12.45
N ARG A 49 2.63 2.64 12.63
CA ARG A 49 1.75 2.05 13.63
C ARG A 49 0.37 1.82 13.02
N SER A 50 -0.16 0.65 13.29
CA SER A 50 -1.51 0.25 12.90
C SER A 50 -2.20 -0.48 14.04
N SER A 51 -3.52 -0.37 14.11
CA SER A 51 -4.37 -1.07 15.07
C SER A 51 -5.46 -1.84 14.34
N ASN A 52 -5.92 -2.95 14.93
CA ASN A 52 -7.12 -3.63 14.43
C ASN A 52 -8.34 -2.92 15.02
N ARG A 53 -9.26 -2.46 14.17
CA ARG A 53 -10.53 -1.87 14.58
C ARG A 53 -11.69 -2.71 14.04
N THR A 54 -12.65 -2.99 14.91
CA THR A 54 -13.85 -3.75 14.54
C THR A 54 -15.02 -2.79 14.40
N VAL A 55 -15.77 -2.96 13.30
CA VAL A 55 -17.00 -2.22 13.01
C VAL A 55 -18.09 -3.19 12.65
N ASP A 56 -19.34 -2.79 12.84
CA ASP A 56 -20.49 -3.60 12.47
C ASP A 56 -20.89 -3.31 11.02
N LEU A 57 -21.01 -4.37 10.22
CA LEU A 57 -21.54 -4.31 8.87
C LEU A 57 -22.98 -4.79 8.85
N GLN A 58 -23.86 -4.02 8.21
CA GLN A 58 -25.23 -4.42 7.91
C GLN A 58 -25.27 -5.07 6.52
N CYS A 59 -25.76 -6.30 6.48
CA CYS A 59 -25.89 -7.09 5.27
C CYS A 59 -27.29 -6.96 4.65
N LEU A 60 -27.42 -7.25 3.35
CA LEU A 60 -28.72 -7.17 2.64
C LEU A 60 -29.78 -8.14 3.19
N ASN A 61 -29.36 -9.23 3.83
CA ASN A 61 -30.26 -10.19 4.47
C ASN A 61 -30.75 -9.73 5.86
N GLY A 62 -30.30 -8.57 6.35
CA GLY A 62 -30.64 -8.02 7.66
C GLY A 62 -29.68 -8.42 8.78
N ASP A 63 -28.72 -9.31 8.52
CA ASP A 63 -27.72 -9.69 9.51
C ASP A 63 -26.75 -8.55 9.80
N VAL A 64 -26.28 -8.49 11.04
CA VAL A 64 -25.19 -7.61 11.46
C VAL A 64 -23.98 -8.47 11.78
N VAL A 65 -22.89 -8.23 11.05
CA VAL A 65 -21.65 -9.01 11.18
C VAL A 65 -20.49 -8.11 11.60
N PRO A 66 -19.70 -8.49 12.62
CA PRO A 66 -18.51 -7.73 12.99
C PRO A 66 -17.42 -7.93 11.94
N TYR A 67 -16.80 -6.84 11.51
CA TYR A 67 -15.69 -6.84 10.57
C TYR A 67 -14.50 -6.08 11.14
N THR A 68 -13.37 -6.76 11.25
CA THR A 68 -12.12 -6.17 11.71
C THR A 68 -11.27 -5.75 10.52
N TYR A 69 -10.89 -4.46 10.48
CA TYR A 69 -9.97 -3.92 9.50
C TYR A 69 -8.72 -3.37 10.17
N LEU A 70 -7.65 -3.23 9.39
CA LEU A 70 -6.41 -2.64 9.85
C LEU A 70 -6.49 -1.12 9.67
N HIS A 71 -6.50 -0.39 10.78
CA HIS A 71 -6.53 1.06 10.84
C HIS A 71 -5.11 1.62 10.97
N MET A 72 -4.73 2.59 10.14
CA MET A 72 -3.44 3.26 10.22
C MET A 72 -3.48 4.35 11.30
N GLU A 73 -2.58 4.29 12.27
CA GLU A 73 -2.51 5.28 13.34
C GLU A 73 -1.43 6.34 13.05
N GLU A 74 -0.29 5.92 12.50
CA GLU A 74 0.85 6.79 12.23
C GLU A 74 1.57 6.35 10.95
N CYS A 75 2.19 7.32 10.28
CA CYS A 75 2.99 7.12 9.08
C CYS A 75 4.44 7.54 9.31
N SER A 76 5.38 6.84 8.68
CA SER A 76 6.79 7.22 8.67
C SER A 76 7.48 6.80 7.37
N CYS A 77 8.68 7.33 7.13
CA CYS A 77 9.51 6.89 6.02
C CYS A 77 10.20 5.58 6.37
N ARG A 78 9.76 4.48 5.74
CA ARG A 78 10.37 3.16 5.90
C ARG A 78 11.35 2.89 4.77
N HIS A 79 12.60 2.61 5.13
CA HIS A 79 13.65 2.31 4.16
C HIS A 79 13.33 1.01 3.41
N SER A 80 13.58 0.99 2.11
CA SER A 80 13.25 -0.13 1.24
C SER A 80 14.33 -0.35 0.17
N ASP A 81 14.45 -1.59 -0.31
CA ASP A 81 15.37 -1.92 -1.40
C ASP A 81 14.82 -1.41 -2.75
N CYS A 82 15.50 -0.45 -3.37
CA CYS A 82 15.13 0.11 -4.68
C CYS A 82 15.03 -0.97 -5.78
N HIS A 83 15.84 -2.03 -5.68
CA HIS A 83 15.95 -3.08 -6.70
C HIS A 83 14.93 -4.21 -6.56
N LYS A 84 14.08 -4.20 -5.51
CA LYS A 84 12.96 -5.14 -5.36
C LYS A 84 11.68 -4.64 -6.06
N ALA A 85 11.81 -3.86 -7.14
CA ALA A 85 10.71 -3.77 -8.09
C ALA A 85 10.48 -5.18 -8.64
N ILE A 86 9.28 -5.72 -8.42
CA ILE A 86 8.81 -6.98 -8.99
C ILE A 86 9.25 -6.99 -10.46
N ARG A 87 9.94 -8.07 -10.89
CA ARG A 87 10.17 -8.32 -12.30
C ARG A 87 8.80 -8.39 -12.97
N VAL A 88 8.27 -7.26 -13.43
CA VAL A 88 7.15 -7.26 -14.36
C VAL A 88 7.73 -7.94 -15.60
N PRO A 89 7.25 -9.14 -15.99
CA PRO A 89 7.78 -9.77 -17.19
C PRO A 89 7.60 -8.77 -18.32
N ALA A 90 8.71 -8.39 -18.95
CA ALA A 90 8.70 -7.50 -20.10
C ALA A 90 7.65 -8.04 -21.08
N ARG A 91 6.64 -7.22 -21.39
CA ARG A 91 5.58 -7.57 -22.33
C ARG A 91 6.27 -7.86 -23.67
N LYS A 92 6.46 -9.14 -24.01
CA LYS A 92 7.00 -9.54 -25.32
C LYS A 92 5.99 -9.10 -26.37
N THR A 93 6.21 -7.94 -26.99
CA THR A 93 5.54 -7.57 -28.23
C THR A 93 5.96 -8.58 -29.28
N ARG A 94 5.02 -9.45 -29.69
CA ARG A 94 5.23 -10.31 -30.86
C ARG A 94 5.29 -9.39 -32.08
N SER A 95 6.50 -9.08 -32.54
CA SER A 95 6.70 -8.52 -33.87
C SER A 95 6.37 -9.60 -34.89
N ASN A 96 5.17 -9.58 -35.45
CA ASN A 96 4.87 -10.35 -36.65
C ASN A 96 5.46 -9.60 -37.83
N THR A 97 6.73 -9.82 -38.12
CA THR A 97 7.31 -9.45 -39.41
C THR A 97 6.88 -10.52 -40.42
N LEU A 98 5.80 -10.24 -41.14
CA LEU A 98 5.45 -10.95 -42.37
C LEU A 98 6.37 -10.40 -43.47
N VAL A 99 7.42 -11.14 -43.81
CA VAL A 99 8.11 -11.08 -45.10
C VAL A 99 8.40 -12.51 -45.54
#